data_AF-A0A1S5VFP4-F1
#
_entry.id   AF-A0A1S5VFP4-F1
#
_cell.length_a   1.000
_cell.length_b   1.000
_cell.length_c   1.000
_cell.angle_alpha   90.00
_cell.angle_beta   90.00
_cell.angle_gamma   90.00
#
_symmetry.space_group_name_H-M   'P 1'
#
loop_
_entity.id
_entity.type
_entity.pdbx_description
1 polymer ?
#
loop_
_entity_poly.entity_id
_entity_poly.type
_entity_poly.pdbx_seq_one_letter_code
_entity_poly.pdbx_strand_id
1 'polypeptide(L)'
;MVAAKLSEYNTYRKITKWLLLLLGLFPLENASLFYRFLPYIHLFLNLGTAFGMLGFVRAHITNILVVSKRLGLMVSFLTGSLKIVCMIIYHEDAMKLRSLDKHFNILINNPQFTNMAFDGVTAFRRLSWAVSLLVLLSGTVNVITPIILIIYQQSHHFQPVKYILPYLSIYPWNVEPNGYLYKFHFIFETVATYSLVAITSSIEPLFTLYVIQMIGQLREMSYVMEHLNESNDPESSVRDCINQYTNLVECRNMVQKIFGPIILWQIITNAVILCLGIFQLSQASLTIHIVLVPS
;
A
#
# COMPACT_ATOMS: atom_id res chain seq x y z
N MET A 1 -21.33 -22.39 -1.84
CA MET A 1 -19.94 -21.98 -2.17
C MET A 1 -19.88 -20.62 -2.89
N VAL A 2 -20.64 -20.41 -3.97
CA VAL A 2 -20.70 -19.13 -4.72
C VAL A 2 -21.07 -17.93 -3.84
N ALA A 3 -22.14 -18.04 -3.04
CA ALA A 3 -22.60 -16.95 -2.17
C ALA A 3 -21.55 -16.50 -1.14
N ALA A 4 -20.74 -17.44 -0.63
CA ALA A 4 -19.64 -17.12 0.29
C ALA A 4 -18.53 -16.32 -0.43
N LYS A 5 -18.11 -16.74 -1.64
CA LYS A 5 -17.11 -16.03 -2.45
C LYS A 5 -17.59 -14.62 -2.85
N LEU A 6 -18.87 -14.49 -3.21
CA LEU A 6 -19.48 -13.20 -3.53
C LEU A 6 -19.48 -12.26 -2.31
N SER A 7 -19.84 -12.77 -1.13
CA SER A 7 -19.77 -12.01 0.13
C SER A 7 -18.34 -11.57 0.46
N GLU A 8 -17.37 -12.46 0.28
CA GLU A 8 -15.94 -12.13 0.47
C GLU A 8 -15.47 -11.02 -0.46
N TYR A 9 -15.80 -11.11 -1.74
CA TYR A 9 -15.47 -10.08 -2.74
C TYR A 9 -16.09 -8.74 -2.38
N ASN A 10 -17.39 -8.72 -2.03
CA ASN A 10 -18.10 -7.50 -1.66
C ASN A 10 -17.51 -6.85 -0.41
N THR A 11 -17.13 -7.65 0.58
CA THR A 11 -16.47 -7.16 1.80
C THR A 11 -15.12 -6.54 1.48
N TYR A 12 -14.30 -7.24 0.67
CA TYR A 12 -12.98 -6.76 0.23
C TYR A 12 -13.08 -5.45 -0.57
N ARG A 13 -14.02 -5.36 -1.51
CA ARG A 13 -14.33 -4.15 -2.30
C ARG A 13 -14.80 -3.01 -1.40
N LYS A 14 -15.73 -3.26 -0.47
CA LYS A 14 -16.28 -2.25 0.44
C LYS A 14 -15.21 -1.64 1.34
N ILE A 15 -14.35 -2.48 1.94
CA ILE A 15 -13.28 -2.04 2.83
C ILE A 15 -12.25 -1.21 2.04
N THR A 16 -11.81 -1.71 0.89
CA THR A 16 -10.87 -0.99 0.01
C THR A 16 -11.41 0.38 -0.36
N LYS A 17 -12.67 0.44 -0.80
CA LYS A 17 -13.35 1.71 -1.15
C LYS A 17 -13.45 2.65 0.05
N TRP A 18 -13.81 2.13 1.23
CA TRP A 18 -13.93 2.95 2.43
C TRP A 18 -12.60 3.56 2.85
N LEU A 19 -11.50 2.79 2.80
CA LEU A 19 -10.16 3.32 3.07
C LEU A 19 -9.73 4.38 2.03
N LEU A 20 -10.01 4.17 0.74
CA LEU A 20 -9.74 5.19 -0.29
C LEU A 20 -10.56 6.46 -0.08
N LEU A 21 -11.80 6.34 0.39
CA LEU A 21 -12.64 7.49 0.73
C LEU A 21 -12.04 8.27 1.89
N LEU A 22 -11.57 7.60 2.94
CA LEU A 22 -10.90 8.25 4.08
C LEU A 22 -9.61 8.97 3.70
N LEU A 23 -8.93 8.53 2.63
CA LEU A 23 -7.71 9.17 2.15
C LEU A 23 -7.99 10.29 1.13
N GLY A 24 -9.24 10.44 0.68
CA GLY A 24 -9.58 11.36 -0.41
C GLY A 24 -9.16 10.88 -1.80
N LEU A 25 -8.77 9.61 -1.94
CA LEU A 25 -8.19 9.04 -3.15
C LEU A 25 -9.20 8.28 -4.01
N PHE A 26 -10.41 8.05 -3.51
CA PHE A 26 -11.44 7.40 -4.29
C PHE A 26 -11.99 8.36 -5.36
N PRO A 27 -12.02 7.96 -6.63
CA PRO A 27 -12.40 8.86 -7.72
C PRO A 27 -13.91 9.15 -7.68
N LEU A 28 -14.27 10.37 -7.27
CA LEU A 28 -15.66 10.87 -7.17
C LEU A 28 -15.90 11.99 -8.19
N GLU A 29 -16.96 11.87 -8.99
CA GLU A 29 -17.32 12.86 -10.04
C GLU A 29 -17.60 14.26 -9.45
N ASN A 30 -18.34 14.33 -8.33
CA ASN A 30 -18.72 15.57 -7.66
C ASN A 30 -18.18 15.64 -6.22
N ALA A 31 -16.86 15.54 -6.07
CA ALA A 31 -16.21 15.64 -4.76
C ALA A 31 -16.33 17.05 -4.16
N SER A 32 -16.60 17.14 -2.86
CA SER A 32 -16.51 18.40 -2.10
C SER A 32 -15.07 18.91 -2.04
N LEU A 33 -14.89 20.22 -1.82
CA LEU A 33 -13.55 20.82 -1.69
C LEU A 33 -12.75 20.15 -0.57
N PHE A 34 -13.36 19.87 0.58
CA PHE A 34 -12.71 19.19 1.70
C PHE A 34 -12.15 17.82 1.28
N TYR A 35 -12.92 17.04 0.52
CA TYR A 35 -12.50 15.74 0.02
C TYR A 35 -11.27 15.85 -0.89
N ARG A 36 -11.22 16.87 -1.75
CA ARG A 36 -10.09 17.13 -2.67
C ARG A 36 -8.81 17.53 -1.94
N PHE A 37 -8.91 18.13 -0.74
CA PHE A 37 -7.74 18.52 0.06
C PHE A 37 -7.14 17.37 0.87
N LEU A 38 -7.93 16.34 1.18
CA LEU A 38 -7.54 15.23 2.06
C LEU A 38 -6.26 14.49 1.59
N PRO A 39 -6.07 14.19 0.29
CA PRO A 39 -4.83 13.57 -0.20
C PRO A 39 -3.57 14.41 0.07
N TYR A 40 -3.70 15.74 0.00
CA TYR A 40 -2.57 16.65 0.21
C TYR A 40 -2.15 16.71 1.68
N ILE A 41 -3.09 16.55 2.62
CA ILE A 41 -2.78 16.41 4.05
C ILE A 41 -1.96 15.15 4.28
N HIS A 42 -2.39 14.01 3.72
CA HIS A 42 -1.65 12.76 3.81
C HIS A 42 -0.28 12.85 3.13
N LEU A 43 -0.19 13.52 1.98
CA LEU A 43 1.07 13.75 1.29
C LEU A 43 2.04 14.56 2.17
N PHE A 44 1.55 15.64 2.80
CA PHE A 44 2.35 16.46 3.71
C PHE A 44 2.86 15.66 4.92
N LEU A 45 2.00 14.84 5.54
CA LEU A 45 2.37 13.97 6.65
C LEU A 45 3.49 12.98 6.28
N ASN A 46 3.34 12.30 5.14
CA ASN A 46 4.31 11.30 4.69
C ASN A 46 5.64 11.95 4.29
N LEU A 47 5.62 13.04 3.52
CA LEU A 47 6.84 13.77 3.10
C LEU A 47 7.55 14.43 4.29
N GLY A 48 6.80 15.04 5.20
CA GLY A 48 7.36 15.64 6.41
C GLY A 48 8.08 14.62 7.28
N THR A 49 7.49 13.43 7.45
CA THR A 49 8.11 12.33 8.20
C THR A 49 9.35 11.82 7.47
N ALA A 50 9.28 11.60 6.15
CA ALA A 50 10.43 11.20 5.35
C ALA A 50 11.58 12.21 5.42
N PHE A 51 11.28 13.51 5.45
CA PHE A 51 12.28 14.57 5.60
C PHE A 51 12.95 14.53 6.98
N GLY A 52 12.19 14.34 8.05
CA GLY A 52 12.75 14.15 9.39
C GLY A 52 13.66 12.92 9.47
N MET A 53 13.30 11.82 8.81
CA MET A 53 14.13 10.62 8.71
C MET A 53 15.39 10.85 7.87
N LEU A 54 15.32 11.66 6.82
CA LEU A 54 16.48 12.05 6.02
C LEU A 54 17.49 12.83 6.88
N GLY A 55 17.02 13.69 7.78
CA GLY A 55 17.86 14.36 8.78
C GLY A 55 18.62 13.36 9.66
N PHE A 56 17.95 12.30 10.13
CA PHE A 56 18.58 11.22 10.88
C PHE A 56 19.65 10.48 10.08
N VAL A 57 19.33 10.12 8.83
CA VAL A 57 20.27 9.43 7.92
C VAL A 57 21.50 10.29 7.67
N ARG A 58 21.32 11.60 7.43
CA ARG A 58 22.43 12.53 7.22
C ARG A 58 23.33 12.65 8.45
N ALA A 59 22.75 12.70 9.64
CA ALA A 59 23.50 12.80 10.89
C ALA A 59 24.33 11.53 11.20
N HIS A 60 23.89 10.36 10.72
CA HIS A 60 24.53 9.06 11.00
C HIS A 60 25.15 8.42 9.76
N ILE A 61 25.45 9.19 8.70
CA ILE A 61 25.91 8.67 7.41
C ILE A 61 27.18 7.80 7.51
N THR A 62 28.02 8.05 8.52
CA THR A 62 29.23 7.27 8.80
C THR A 62 28.94 5.88 9.38
N ASN A 63 27.75 5.67 9.98
CA ASN A 63 27.32 4.40 10.53
C ASN A 63 26.32 3.72 9.58
N ILE A 64 26.87 3.02 8.58
CA ILE A 64 26.11 2.33 7.53
C ILE A 64 25.10 1.32 8.13
N LEU A 65 25.43 0.69 9.26
CA LEU A 65 24.57 -0.29 9.92
C LEU A 65 23.30 0.36 10.50
N VAL A 66 23.44 1.53 11.12
CA VAL A 66 22.29 2.28 11.68
C VAL A 66 21.44 2.88 10.55
N VAL A 67 22.08 3.44 9.53
CA VAL A 67 21.40 4.05 8.37
C VAL A 67 20.60 3.01 7.60
N SER A 68 21.20 1.86 7.27
CA SER A 68 20.54 0.83 6.47
C SER A 68 19.28 0.28 7.13
N LYS A 69 19.23 0.17 8.47
CA LYS A 69 18.03 -0.26 9.21
C LYS A 69 16.87 0.73 9.08
N ARG A 70 17.17 2.01 8.93
CA ARG A 70 16.17 3.10 8.89
C ARG A 70 15.80 3.53 7.48
N LEU A 71 16.66 3.24 6.50
CA LEU A 71 16.42 3.57 5.10
C LEU A 71 15.14 2.91 4.56
N GLY A 72 14.87 1.65 4.90
CA GLY A 72 13.67 0.94 4.44
C GLY A 72 12.36 1.62 4.89
N LEU A 73 12.34 2.15 6.12
CA LEU A 73 11.18 2.90 6.64
C LEU A 73 11.01 4.23 5.92
N MET A 74 12.09 4.99 5.70
CA MET A 74 12.05 6.25 4.94
C MET A 74 11.54 6.03 3.51
N VAL A 75 12.05 4.99 2.85
CA VAL A 75 11.60 4.60 1.51
C VAL A 75 10.12 4.24 1.50
N SER A 76 9.59 3.61 2.56
CA SER A 76 8.16 3.30 2.67
C SER A 76 7.28 4.56 2.67
N PHE A 77 7.66 5.61 3.40
CA PHE A 77 6.97 6.90 3.38
C PHE A 77 7.05 7.61 2.02
N LEU A 78 8.20 7.55 1.35
CA LEU A 78 8.36 8.07 -0.01
C LEU A 78 7.50 7.30 -1.01
N THR A 79 7.43 5.97 -0.88
CA THR A 79 6.55 5.13 -1.71
C THR A 79 5.08 5.45 -1.46
N GLY A 80 4.67 5.65 -0.20
CA GLY A 80 3.31 6.10 0.13
C GLY A 80 2.97 7.43 -0.53
N SER A 81 3.91 8.37 -0.52
CA SER A 81 3.78 9.68 -1.19
C SER A 81 3.65 9.52 -2.71
N LEU A 82 4.48 8.68 -3.33
CA LEU A 82 4.39 8.37 -4.76
C LEU A 82 3.02 7.78 -5.13
N LYS A 83 2.51 6.84 -4.31
CA LYS A 83 1.19 6.24 -4.52
C LYS A 83 0.08 7.30 -4.50
N ILE A 84 0.11 8.24 -3.54
CA ILE A 84 -0.83 9.37 -3.48
C ILE A 84 -0.72 10.22 -4.75
N VAL A 85 0.49 10.62 -5.13
CA VAL A 85 0.73 11.49 -6.30
C VAL A 85 0.21 10.85 -7.58
N CYS A 86 0.50 9.56 -7.81
CA CYS A 86 -0.02 8.84 -8.96
C CYS A 86 -1.56 8.82 -8.99
N MET A 87 -2.21 8.58 -7.86
CA MET A 87 -3.68 8.58 -7.77
C MET A 87 -4.30 9.96 -8.03
N ILE A 88 -3.62 11.04 -7.63
CA ILE A 88 -4.04 12.42 -7.92
C ILE A 88 -3.89 12.73 -9.41
N ILE A 89 -2.72 12.45 -10.00
CA ILE A 89 -2.40 12.77 -11.40
C ILE A 89 -3.30 11.99 -12.36
N TYR A 90 -3.52 10.70 -12.10
CA TYR A 90 -4.28 9.82 -12.97
C TYR A 90 -5.74 9.63 -12.52
N HIS A 91 -6.29 10.61 -11.81
CA HIS A 91 -7.66 10.57 -11.27
C HIS A 91 -8.72 10.31 -12.36
N GLU A 92 -8.58 10.90 -13.55
CA GLU A 92 -9.52 10.69 -14.66
C GLU A 92 -9.50 9.25 -15.20
N ASP A 93 -8.31 8.66 -15.33
CA ASP A 93 -8.15 7.27 -15.75
C ASP A 93 -8.73 6.33 -14.68
N ALA A 94 -8.54 6.64 -13.39
CA ALA A 94 -9.14 5.91 -12.28
C ALA A 94 -10.68 6.01 -12.26
N MET A 95 -11.25 7.15 -12.65
CA MET A 95 -12.70 7.31 -12.86
C MET A 95 -13.20 6.41 -13.99
N LYS A 96 -12.50 6.38 -15.13
CA LYS A 96 -12.88 5.53 -16.28
C LYS A 96 -12.83 4.04 -15.93
N LEU A 97 -11.82 3.60 -15.16
CA LEU A 97 -11.71 2.22 -14.67
C LEU A 97 -12.89 1.76 -13.80
N ARG A 98 -13.73 2.68 -13.31
CA ARG A 98 -14.98 2.32 -12.63
C ARG A 98 -16.00 1.67 -13.56
N SER A 99 -15.88 1.81 -14.87
CA SER A 99 -16.70 1.06 -15.84
C SER A 99 -16.48 -0.45 -15.70
N LEU A 100 -15.24 -0.86 -15.42
CA LEU A 100 -14.85 -2.25 -15.19
C LEU A 100 -15.62 -2.87 -14.02
N ASP A 101 -15.79 -2.10 -12.95
CA ASP A 101 -16.56 -2.49 -11.78
C ASP A 101 -18.05 -2.66 -12.10
N LYS A 102 -18.64 -1.79 -12.95
CA LYS A 102 -20.03 -1.98 -13.39
C LYS A 102 -20.21 -3.27 -14.19
N HIS A 103 -19.31 -3.53 -15.14
CA HIS A 103 -19.37 -4.73 -15.96
C HIS A 103 -19.15 -6.00 -15.14
N PHE A 104 -18.16 -6.01 -14.24
CA PHE A 104 -17.92 -7.14 -13.36
C PHE A 104 -19.12 -7.44 -12.43
N ASN A 105 -19.83 -6.40 -11.97
CA ASN A 105 -21.06 -6.60 -11.20
C ASN A 105 -22.18 -7.28 -12.03
N ILE A 106 -22.24 -7.07 -13.34
CA ILE A 106 -23.16 -7.81 -14.22
C ILE A 106 -22.70 -9.26 -14.34
N LEU A 107 -21.40 -9.49 -14.57
CA LEU A 107 -20.80 -10.81 -14.71
C LEU A 107 -21.03 -11.72 -13.50
N ILE A 108 -20.83 -11.21 -12.29
CA ILE A 108 -20.99 -12.00 -11.06
C ILE A 108 -22.44 -12.37 -10.75
N ASN A 109 -23.41 -11.64 -11.31
CA ASN A 109 -24.83 -11.94 -11.15
C ASN A 109 -25.30 -13.04 -12.12
N ASN A 110 -24.52 -13.36 -13.15
CA ASN A 110 -24.82 -14.47 -14.06
C ASN A 110 -24.30 -15.79 -13.48
N PRO A 111 -25.19 -16.74 -13.08
CA PRO A 111 -24.80 -17.95 -12.36
C PRO A 111 -23.83 -18.86 -13.13
N GLN A 112 -23.84 -18.78 -14.47
CA GLN A 112 -22.93 -19.47 -15.37
C GLN A 112 -21.47 -19.03 -15.21
N PHE A 113 -21.24 -17.74 -14.90
CA PHE A 113 -19.92 -17.12 -14.89
C PHE A 113 -19.39 -16.83 -13.48
N THR A 114 -20.26 -16.52 -12.51
CA THR A 114 -20.31 -17.28 -11.26
C THR A 114 -18.97 -17.76 -10.68
N ASN A 115 -18.81 -19.08 -10.82
CA ASN A 115 -17.67 -19.81 -10.27
C ASN A 115 -16.35 -19.51 -10.98
N MET A 116 -16.38 -19.24 -12.29
CA MET A 116 -15.16 -18.98 -13.08
C MET A 116 -14.58 -17.60 -12.76
N ALA A 117 -15.43 -16.59 -12.60
CA ALA A 117 -15.00 -15.22 -12.28
C ALA A 117 -14.31 -15.13 -10.92
N PHE A 118 -14.72 -15.95 -9.94
CA PHE A 118 -14.15 -15.94 -8.59
C PHE A 118 -12.98 -16.90 -8.36
N ASP A 119 -12.51 -17.60 -9.39
CA ASP A 119 -11.34 -18.46 -9.21
C ASP A 119 -10.08 -17.62 -8.93
N GLY A 120 -9.31 -17.97 -7.90
CA GLY A 120 -8.16 -17.21 -7.40
C GLY A 120 -8.46 -16.03 -6.47
N VAL A 121 -9.70 -15.52 -6.39
CA VAL A 121 -10.05 -14.33 -5.58
C VAL A 121 -9.72 -14.50 -4.09
N THR A 122 -9.95 -15.68 -3.54
CA THR A 122 -9.65 -15.98 -2.14
C THR A 122 -8.14 -15.89 -1.83
N ALA A 123 -7.28 -16.29 -2.77
CA ALA A 123 -5.83 -16.22 -2.58
C ALA A 123 -5.35 -14.76 -2.57
N PHE A 124 -5.76 -13.98 -3.57
CA PHE A 124 -5.45 -12.53 -3.65
C PHE A 124 -5.96 -11.74 -2.44
N ARG A 125 -7.17 -12.06 -1.98
CA ARG A 125 -7.74 -11.48 -0.76
C ARG A 125 -6.88 -11.81 0.46
N ARG A 126 -6.55 -13.09 0.69
CA ARG A 126 -5.73 -13.52 1.82
C ARG A 126 -4.38 -12.82 1.85
N LEU A 127 -3.72 -12.71 0.70
CA LEU A 127 -2.44 -12.00 0.58
C LEU A 127 -2.59 -10.52 0.92
N SER A 128 -3.59 -9.83 0.36
CA SER A 128 -3.85 -8.41 0.65
C SER A 128 -4.12 -8.14 2.13
N TRP A 129 -4.89 -9.03 2.77
CA TRP A 129 -5.19 -8.94 4.20
C TRP A 129 -3.98 -9.24 5.06
N ALA A 130 -3.17 -10.24 4.69
CA ALA A 130 -1.93 -10.56 5.39
C ALA A 130 -0.97 -9.37 5.35
N VAL A 131 -0.76 -8.76 4.18
CA VAL A 131 0.08 -7.56 4.04
C VAL A 131 -0.46 -6.41 4.89
N SER A 132 -1.77 -6.15 4.82
CA SER A 132 -2.41 -5.09 5.61
C SER A 132 -2.24 -5.30 7.12
N LEU A 133 -2.40 -6.53 7.61
CA LEU A 133 -2.20 -6.88 9.01
C LEU A 133 -0.74 -6.71 9.43
N LEU A 134 0.21 -7.18 8.62
CA LEU A 134 1.64 -7.07 8.91
C LEU A 134 2.09 -5.61 8.97
N VAL A 135 1.62 -4.77 8.04
CA VAL A 135 1.94 -3.34 8.01
C VAL A 135 1.32 -2.61 9.21
N LEU A 136 0.08 -2.95 9.59
CA LEU A 136 -0.55 -2.42 10.80
C LEU A 136 0.24 -2.78 12.06
N LEU A 137 0.60 -4.06 12.23
CA LEU A 137 1.39 -4.53 13.37
C LEU A 137 2.78 -3.86 13.41
N SER A 138 3.45 -3.74 12.27
CA SER A 138 4.73 -3.05 12.19
C SER A 138 4.59 -1.57 12.58
N GLY A 139 3.56 -0.89 12.10
CA GLY A 139 3.26 0.50 12.44
C GLY A 139 3.02 0.69 13.94
N THR A 140 2.17 -0.15 14.55
CA THR A 140 1.86 -0.06 15.99
C THR A 140 3.08 -0.32 16.86
N VAL A 141 3.92 -1.31 16.51
CA VAL A 141 5.17 -1.57 17.23
C VAL A 141 6.10 -0.34 17.20
N ASN A 142 6.25 0.32 16.04
CA ASN A 142 7.07 1.52 15.95
C ASN A 142 6.54 2.69 16.80
N VAL A 143 5.22 2.84 16.93
CA VAL A 143 4.59 3.88 17.76
C VAL A 143 4.66 3.57 19.26
N ILE A 144 4.49 2.30 19.64
CA ILE A 144 4.45 1.89 21.05
C ILE A 144 5.86 1.80 21.66
N THR A 145 6.87 1.41 20.87
CA THR A 145 8.27 1.29 21.32
C THR A 145 8.79 2.52 22.08
N PRO A 146 8.67 3.76 21.56
CA PRO A 146 9.11 4.95 22.30
C PRO A 146 8.35 5.16 23.61
N ILE A 147 7.05 4.84 23.66
CA ILE A 147 6.22 4.97 24.86
C ILE A 147 6.73 4.03 25.95
N ILE A 148 6.95 2.76 25.62
CA ILE A 148 7.48 1.75 26.56
C ILE A 148 8.85 2.19 27.08
N LEU A 149 9.74 2.67 26.20
CA LEU A 149 11.09 3.10 26.59
C LEU A 149 11.06 4.31 27.54
N ILE A 150 10.16 5.27 27.32
CA ILE A 150 9.99 6.42 28.22
C ILE A 150 9.46 5.98 29.58
N ILE A 151 8.42 5.12 29.62
CA ILE A 151 7.86 4.58 30.87
C ILE A 151 8.93 3.81 31.65
N TYR A 152 9.71 2.98 30.95
CA TYR A 152 10.80 2.21 31.55
C TYR A 152 11.88 3.13 32.16
N GLN A 153 12.32 4.16 31.43
CA GLN A 153 13.31 5.11 31.92
C GLN A 153 12.83 5.88 33.16
N GLN A 154 11.55 6.29 33.16
CA GLN A 154 10.93 6.97 34.29
C GLN A 154 10.81 6.05 35.52
N SER A 155 10.38 4.81 35.32
CA SER A 155 10.27 3.81 36.38
C SER A 155 11.63 3.52 37.05
N HIS A 156 12.70 3.45 36.26
CA HIS A 156 14.06 3.19 36.75
C HIS A 156 14.86 4.45 37.11
N HIS A 157 14.22 5.63 37.14
CA HIS A 157 14.84 6.88 37.56
C HIS A 157 16.12 7.26 36.79
N PHE A 158 16.22 6.85 35.53
CA PHE A 158 17.35 7.24 34.67
C PHE A 158 17.28 8.73 34.37
N GLN A 159 18.32 9.48 34.75
CA GLN A 159 18.46 10.91 34.46
C GLN A 159 19.66 11.16 33.52
N PRO A 160 19.50 11.90 32.40
CA PRO A 160 18.26 12.48 31.87
C PRO A 160 17.41 11.48 31.04
N VAL A 161 16.09 11.61 31.10
CA VAL A 161 15.13 10.83 30.28
C VAL A 161 15.25 11.21 28.81
N LYS A 162 15.42 10.23 27.92
CA LYS A 162 15.55 10.43 26.47
C LYS A 162 14.20 10.30 25.78
N TYR A 163 13.67 11.42 25.32
CA TYR A 163 12.41 11.48 24.56
C TYR A 163 12.67 11.17 23.09
N ILE A 164 12.48 9.91 22.71
CA ILE A 164 12.64 9.46 21.33
C ILE A 164 11.32 9.56 20.55
N LEU A 165 11.42 9.89 19.27
CA LEU A 165 10.31 9.87 18.32
C LEU A 165 10.14 8.46 17.71
N PRO A 166 8.93 8.10 17.24
CA PRO A 166 8.66 6.79 16.62
C PRO A 166 9.68 6.38 15.57
N TYR A 167 10.13 7.32 14.72
CA TYR A 167 11.10 7.04 13.66
C TYR A 167 12.50 7.58 13.91
N LEU A 168 12.79 8.08 15.12
CA LEU A 168 14.06 8.75 15.48
C LEU A 168 14.40 9.92 14.53
N SER A 169 13.39 10.57 13.94
CA SER A 169 13.57 11.68 13.02
C SER A 169 14.33 12.85 13.68
N ILE A 170 15.16 13.52 12.91
CA ILE A 170 15.88 14.72 13.34
C ILE A 170 15.37 15.90 12.52
N TYR A 171 14.77 16.87 13.20
CA TYR A 171 14.27 18.11 12.61
C TYR A 171 15.31 19.24 12.76
N PRO A 172 15.30 20.26 11.88
CA PRO A 172 16.31 21.32 11.89
C PRO A 172 16.20 22.31 13.06
N TRP A 173 15.15 22.23 13.87
CA TRP A 173 14.97 23.03 15.08
C TRP A 173 15.23 22.22 16.35
N ASN A 174 15.62 22.90 17.43
CA ASN A 174 15.87 22.27 18.72
C ASN A 174 14.55 21.77 19.33
N VAL A 175 14.49 20.47 19.63
CA VAL A 175 13.36 19.84 20.29
C VAL A 175 13.73 19.63 21.76
N GLU A 176 13.13 20.42 22.64
CA GLU A 176 13.34 20.25 24.08
C GLU A 176 12.72 18.94 24.59
N PRO A 177 13.42 18.20 25.48
CA PRO A 177 12.87 17.02 26.15
C PRO A 177 11.54 17.36 26.84
N ASN A 178 10.48 16.59 26.57
CA ASN A 178 9.11 16.81 27.07
C ASN A 178 8.42 18.13 26.66
N GLY A 179 9.00 18.90 25.73
CA GLY A 179 8.41 20.15 25.24
C GLY A 179 7.16 19.95 24.37
N TYR A 180 6.42 21.03 24.10
CA TYR A 180 5.26 21.01 23.21
C TYR A 180 5.61 20.57 21.78
N LEU A 181 6.79 20.97 21.29
CA LEU A 181 7.29 20.58 19.97
C LEU A 181 7.52 19.07 19.85
N TYR A 182 8.00 18.41 20.90
CA TYR A 182 8.14 16.96 20.92
C TYR A 182 6.78 16.27 20.80
N LYS A 183 5.79 16.71 21.58
CA LYS A 183 4.42 16.14 21.54
C LYS A 183 3.78 16.31 20.17
N PHE A 184 3.96 17.48 19.56
CA PHE A 184 3.49 17.74 18.19
C PHE A 184 4.11 16.77 17.19
N HIS A 185 5.44 16.61 17.21
CA HIS A 185 6.15 15.68 16.32
C HIS A 185 5.75 14.22 16.55
N PHE A 186 5.54 13.84 17.80
CA PHE A 186 5.06 12.50 18.13
C PHE A 186 3.69 12.21 17.53
N ILE A 187 2.74 13.15 17.68
CA ILE A 187 1.40 13.04 17.07
C ILE A 187 1.51 13.05 15.55
N PHE A 188 2.33 13.94 14.99
CA PHE A 188 2.55 14.05 13.55
C PHE A 188 3.04 12.74 12.94
N GLU A 189 4.11 12.15 13.51
CA GLU A 189 4.66 10.87 13.04
C GLU A 189 3.67 9.72 13.22
N THR A 190 2.92 9.71 14.34
CA THR A 190 1.90 8.69 14.59
C THR A 190 0.78 8.75 13.55
N VAL A 191 0.26 9.94 13.24
CA VAL A 191 -0.77 10.13 12.21
C VAL A 191 -0.20 9.77 10.83
N ALA A 192 1.06 10.11 10.55
CA ALA A 192 1.73 9.70 9.33
C ALA A 192 1.86 8.17 9.21
N THR A 193 2.18 7.45 10.30
CA THR A 193 2.21 5.98 10.34
C THR A 193 0.87 5.38 9.93
N TYR A 194 -0.22 5.81 10.57
CA TYR A 194 -1.54 5.26 10.27
C TYR A 194 -2.04 5.69 8.88
N SER A 195 -1.64 6.86 8.40
CA SER A 195 -1.84 7.26 7.01
C SER A 195 -1.14 6.30 6.06
N LEU A 196 0.13 5.95 6.30
CA LEU A 196 0.89 4.99 5.47
C LEU A 196 0.25 3.60 5.47
N VAL A 197 -0.23 3.13 6.64
CA VAL A 197 -0.99 1.88 6.76
C VAL A 197 -2.25 1.94 5.89
N ALA A 198 -3.04 3.00 6.01
CA ALA A 198 -4.27 3.15 5.22
C ALA A 198 -4.00 3.22 3.71
N ILE A 199 -2.95 3.92 3.28
CA ILE A 199 -2.52 4.01 1.87
C ILE A 199 -2.17 2.61 1.34
N THR A 200 -1.39 1.86 2.11
CA THR A 200 -0.93 0.51 1.73
C THR A 200 -2.12 -0.46 1.66
N SER A 201 -2.97 -0.46 2.69
CA SER A 201 -4.18 -1.29 2.79
C SER A 201 -5.33 -0.88 1.86
N SER A 202 -5.16 0.16 1.04
CA SER A 202 -6.18 0.60 0.08
C SER A 202 -5.71 0.49 -1.36
N ILE A 203 -4.53 1.00 -1.68
CA ILE A 203 -4.04 1.09 -3.06
C ILE A 203 -3.60 -0.28 -3.59
N GLU A 204 -2.97 -1.12 -2.77
CA GLU A 204 -2.57 -2.48 -3.19
C GLU A 204 -3.79 -3.39 -3.40
N PRO A 205 -4.80 -3.39 -2.51
CA PRO A 205 -6.06 -4.06 -2.79
C PRO A 205 -6.80 -3.52 -4.01
N LEU A 206 -6.74 -2.20 -4.27
CA LEU A 206 -7.38 -1.61 -5.44
C LEU A 206 -6.78 -2.14 -6.74
N PHE A 207 -5.45 -2.19 -6.84
CA PHE A 207 -4.76 -2.81 -7.99
C PHE A 207 -5.22 -4.26 -8.18
N THR A 208 -5.23 -5.02 -7.09
CA THR A 208 -5.63 -6.43 -7.11
C THR A 208 -7.08 -6.62 -7.53
N LEU A 209 -7.99 -5.74 -7.10
CA LEU A 209 -9.40 -5.72 -7.53
C LEU A 209 -9.51 -5.53 -9.04
N TYR A 210 -8.79 -4.55 -9.62
CA TYR A 210 -8.81 -4.34 -11.07
C TYR A 210 -8.26 -5.54 -11.83
N VAL A 211 -7.18 -6.17 -11.34
CA VAL A 211 -6.63 -7.38 -11.95
C VAL A 211 -7.63 -8.53 -11.92
N ILE A 212 -8.31 -8.76 -10.77
CA ILE A 212 -9.36 -9.78 -10.66
C ILE A 212 -10.51 -9.51 -11.65
N GLN A 213 -10.94 -8.25 -11.77
CA GLN A 213 -12.02 -7.87 -12.68
C GLN A 213 -11.64 -8.12 -14.15
N MET A 214 -10.41 -7.76 -14.54
CA MET A 214 -9.87 -8.03 -15.88
C MET A 214 -9.73 -9.53 -16.16
N ILE A 215 -9.24 -10.32 -15.20
CA ILE A 215 -9.15 -11.79 -15.33
C ILE A 215 -10.54 -12.40 -15.48
N GLY A 216 -11.54 -11.90 -14.73
CA GLY A 216 -12.93 -12.34 -14.85
C GLY A 216 -13.50 -12.14 -16.26
N GLN A 217 -13.31 -10.96 -16.83
CA GLN A 217 -13.72 -10.66 -18.22
C GLN A 217 -12.98 -11.54 -19.24
N LEU A 218 -11.69 -11.79 -19.06
CA LEU A 218 -10.94 -12.71 -19.94
C LEU A 218 -11.50 -14.13 -19.91
N ARG A 219 -11.89 -14.61 -18.72
CA ARG A 219 -12.49 -15.94 -18.55
C ARG A 219 -13.86 -16.03 -19.20
N GLU A 220 -14.68 -14.99 -19.08
CA GLU A 220 -15.96 -14.89 -19.78
C GLU A 220 -15.77 -14.98 -21.30
N MET A 221 -14.89 -14.14 -21.87
CA MET A 221 -14.62 -14.17 -23.31
C MET A 221 -14.09 -15.54 -23.77
N SER A 222 -13.21 -16.17 -22.98
CA SER A 222 -12.72 -17.52 -23.28
C SER A 222 -13.84 -18.54 -23.31
N TYR A 223 -14.77 -18.47 -22.36
CA TYR A 223 -15.93 -19.37 -22.29
C TYR A 223 -16.87 -19.19 -23.49
N VAL A 224 -17.18 -17.94 -23.86
CA VAL A 224 -18.02 -17.62 -25.02
C VAL A 224 -17.37 -18.13 -26.30
N MET A 225 -16.06 -17.97 -26.46
CA MET A 225 -15.31 -18.48 -27.61
C MET A 225 -15.32 -20.03 -27.69
N GLU A 226 -15.21 -20.72 -26.56
CA GLU A 226 -15.23 -22.19 -26.52
C GLU A 226 -16.61 -22.77 -26.89
N HIS A 227 -17.70 -22.07 -26.53
CA HIS A 227 -19.08 -22.50 -26.80
C HIS A 227 -19.71 -21.79 -28.01
N LEU A 228 -18.89 -21.27 -28.94
CA LEU A 228 -19.37 -20.55 -30.12
C LEU A 228 -20.35 -21.37 -30.96
N ASN A 229 -20.12 -22.68 -31.07
CA ASN A 229 -20.96 -23.59 -31.87
C ASN A 229 -22.35 -23.82 -31.26
N GLU A 230 -22.53 -23.49 -29.98
CA GLU A 230 -23.81 -23.59 -29.27
C GLU A 230 -24.58 -22.25 -29.32
N SER A 231 -23.95 -21.19 -29.83
CA SER A 231 -24.57 -19.88 -29.98
C SER A 231 -25.54 -19.85 -31.15
N ASN A 232 -26.71 -19.25 -30.93
CA ASN A 232 -27.70 -19.01 -31.98
C ASN A 232 -27.18 -18.04 -33.06
N ASP A 233 -26.20 -17.19 -32.72
CA ASP A 233 -25.57 -16.24 -33.64
C ASP A 233 -24.07 -16.10 -33.29
N PRO A 234 -23.21 -16.94 -33.90
CA PRO A 234 -21.77 -16.95 -33.62
C PRO A 234 -21.08 -15.66 -34.08
N GLU A 235 -21.54 -15.01 -35.16
CA GLU A 235 -20.94 -13.79 -35.66
C GLU A 235 -21.14 -12.62 -34.69
N SER A 236 -22.34 -12.48 -34.13
CA SER A 236 -22.61 -11.47 -33.09
C SER A 236 -21.78 -11.72 -31.84
N SER A 237 -21.62 -12.98 -31.43
CA SER A 237 -20.86 -13.37 -30.23
C SER A 237 -19.38 -13.05 -30.38
N VAL A 238 -18.80 -13.31 -31.57
CA VAL A 238 -17.42 -12.92 -31.89
C VAL A 238 -17.25 -11.40 -31.88
N ARG A 239 -18.21 -10.66 -32.47
CA ARG A 239 -18.16 -9.19 -32.48
C ARG A 239 -18.19 -8.60 -31.07
N ASP A 240 -19.02 -9.14 -30.19
CA ASP A 240 -19.09 -8.71 -28.80
C ASP A 240 -17.80 -9.01 -28.04
N CYS A 241 -17.20 -10.18 -28.23
CA CYS A 241 -15.89 -10.50 -27.66
C CYS A 241 -14.79 -9.56 -28.16
N ILE A 242 -14.76 -9.19 -29.44
CA ILE A 242 -13.78 -8.22 -29.98
C ILE A 242 -13.97 -6.84 -29.32
N ASN A 243 -15.20 -6.40 -29.15
CA ASN A 243 -15.51 -5.13 -28.48
C ASN A 243 -15.10 -5.17 -27.00
N GLN A 244 -15.41 -6.25 -26.29
CA GLN A 244 -15.00 -6.45 -24.89
C GLN A 244 -13.47 -6.48 -24.75
N TYR A 245 -12.77 -7.19 -25.64
CA TYR A 245 -11.32 -7.24 -25.65
C TYR A 245 -10.69 -5.86 -25.87
N THR A 246 -11.25 -5.07 -26.79
CA THR A 246 -10.79 -3.70 -27.05
C THR A 246 -10.92 -2.83 -25.79
N ASN A 247 -12.08 -2.86 -25.13
CA ASN A 247 -12.30 -2.15 -23.85
C ASN A 247 -11.34 -2.63 -22.74
N LEU A 248 -11.06 -3.93 -22.71
CA LEU A 248 -10.15 -4.53 -21.74
C LEU A 248 -8.70 -4.04 -21.96
N VAL A 249 -8.24 -3.97 -23.21
CA VAL A 249 -6.92 -3.44 -23.55
C VAL A 249 -6.78 -1.98 -23.11
N GLU A 250 -7.82 -1.16 -23.30
CA GLU A 250 -7.83 0.21 -22.78
C GLU A 250 -7.76 0.25 -21.25
N CYS A 251 -8.53 -0.59 -20.56
CA CYS A 251 -8.47 -0.71 -19.10
C CYS A 251 -7.08 -1.12 -18.62
N ARG A 252 -6.45 -2.11 -19.27
CA ARG A 252 -5.09 -2.54 -18.97
C ARG A 252 -4.09 -1.40 -19.15
N ASN A 253 -4.21 -0.60 -20.20
CA ASN A 253 -3.36 0.57 -20.43
C ASN A 253 -3.53 1.63 -19.32
N MET A 254 -4.77 1.89 -18.87
CA MET A 254 -5.03 2.79 -17.74
C MET A 254 -4.45 2.26 -16.42
N VAL A 255 -4.63 0.97 -16.12
CA VAL A 255 -4.03 0.33 -14.94
C VAL A 255 -2.50 0.42 -14.99
N GLN A 256 -1.89 0.14 -16.14
CA GLN A 256 -0.45 0.26 -16.32
C GLN A 256 0.04 1.70 -16.16
N LYS A 257 -0.72 2.69 -16.63
CA LYS A 257 -0.38 4.11 -16.48
C LYS A 257 -0.40 4.56 -15.01
N ILE A 258 -1.40 4.11 -14.25
CA ILE A 258 -1.54 4.43 -12.81
C ILE A 258 -0.49 3.69 -11.96
N PHE A 259 -0.41 2.37 -12.11
CA PHE A 259 0.36 1.51 -11.21
C PHE A 259 1.76 1.17 -11.73
N GLY A 260 2.04 1.36 -13.01
CA GLY A 260 3.36 1.08 -13.60
C GLY A 260 4.52 1.80 -12.91
N PRO A 261 4.44 3.13 -12.70
CA PRO A 261 5.47 3.86 -11.95
C PRO A 261 5.62 3.37 -10.50
N ILE A 262 4.51 3.03 -9.85
CA ILE A 262 4.50 2.51 -8.46
C ILE A 262 5.22 1.16 -8.41
N ILE A 263 4.89 0.25 -9.32
CA ILE A 263 5.49 -1.09 -9.39
C ILE A 263 6.98 -1.00 -9.71
N LEU A 264 7.37 -0.16 -10.67
CA LEU A 264 8.78 0.05 -11.02
C LEU A 264 9.57 0.56 -9.81
N TRP A 265 9.04 1.57 -9.12
CA TRP A 265 9.64 2.11 -7.91
C TRP A 265 9.75 1.04 -6.81
N GLN A 266 8.70 0.23 -6.61
CA GLN A 266 8.69 -0.85 -5.62
C GLN A 266 9.75 -1.92 -5.93
N ILE A 267 9.93 -2.32 -7.19
CA ILE A 267 10.94 -3.31 -7.58
C ILE A 267 12.35 -2.79 -7.26
N ILE A 268 12.64 -1.55 -7.66
CA ILE A 268 13.94 -0.92 -7.42
C ILE A 268 14.22 -0.81 -5.92
N THR A 269 13.26 -0.27 -5.16
CA THR A 269 13.41 -0.06 -3.72
C THR A 269 13.52 -1.37 -2.94
N ASN A 270 12.73 -2.39 -3.30
CA ASN A 270 12.83 -3.71 -2.69
C ASN A 270 14.20 -4.35 -2.96
N ALA A 271 14.73 -4.24 -4.19
CA ALA A 271 16.06 -4.76 -4.50
C ALA A 271 17.14 -4.10 -3.62
N VAL A 272 17.11 -2.77 -3.48
CA VAL A 272 18.03 -2.03 -2.61
C VAL A 272 17.88 -2.46 -1.15
N ILE A 273 16.66 -2.56 -0.63
CA ILE A 273 16.40 -2.95 0.76
C ILE A 273 16.87 -4.39 1.02
N LEU A 274 16.63 -5.32 0.09
CA LEU A 274 17.09 -6.71 0.20
C LEU A 274 18.61 -6.80 0.21
N CYS A 275 19.30 -6.08 -0.68
CA CYS A 275 20.77 -6.03 -0.67
C CYS A 275 21.32 -5.48 0.65
N LEU A 276 20.71 -4.42 1.19
CA LEU A 276 21.07 -3.87 2.50
C LEU A 276 20.80 -4.87 3.63
N GLY A 277 19.69 -5.60 3.56
CA GLY A 277 19.36 -6.66 4.52
C GLY A 277 20.40 -7.78 4.53
N ILE A 278 20.82 -8.26 3.35
CA ILE A 278 21.88 -9.28 3.23
C ILE A 278 23.19 -8.77 3.83
N PHE A 279 23.57 -7.52 3.54
CA PHE A 279 24.77 -6.91 4.12
C PHE A 279 24.71 -6.84 5.65
N GLN A 280 23.58 -6.42 6.21
CA GLN A 280 23.37 -6.38 7.67
C GLN A 280 23.50 -7.76 8.30
N LEU A 281 22.90 -8.78 7.70
CA LEU A 281 22.97 -10.16 8.19
C LEU A 281 24.40 -10.69 8.17
N SER A 282 25.16 -10.42 7.11
CA SER A 282 26.59 -10.80 7.01
C SER A 282 27.44 -10.16 8.11
N GLN A 283 27.24 -8.88 8.41
CA GLN A 283 27.95 -8.19 9.49
C GLN A 283 27.57 -8.72 10.88
N ALA A 284 26.29 -9.06 11.09
CA ALA A 284 25.83 -9.66 12.32
C ALA A 284 26.46 -11.05 12.54
N SER A 285 26.53 -11.89 11.50
CA SER A 285 27.18 -13.21 11.59
C SER A 285 28.67 -13.10 11.88
N LEU A 286 29.37 -12.10 11.31
CA LEU A 286 30.79 -11.87 11.58
C LEU A 286 31.03 -11.46 13.04
N THR A 287 30.17 -10.58 13.57
CA THR A 287 30.24 -10.14 14.98
C THR A 287 30.02 -11.31 15.94
N ILE A 288 29.05 -12.20 15.64
CA ILE A 288 28.78 -13.39 16.45
C ILE A 288 29.95 -14.37 16.42
N HIS A 289 30.59 -14.56 15.25
CA HIS A 289 31.73 -15.46 15.11
C HIS A 289 32.99 -14.96 15.85
N ILE A 290 33.19 -13.64 15.94
CA ILE A 290 34.29 -13.04 16.72
C ILE A 290 34.05 -13.17 18.23
N VAL A 291 32.80 -13.09 18.69
CA VAL A 291 32.46 -13.19 20.13
C VAL A 291 32.47 -14.64 20.64
N LEU A 292 32.17 -15.63 19.79
CA LEU A 292 32.11 -17.05 20.16
C LEU A 292 33.44 -17.81 20.02
N VAL A 293 34.44 -17.23 19.37
CA VAL A 293 35.80 -17.80 19.28
C VAL A 293 36.77 -16.82 19.97
N PRO A 294 36.84 -16.83 21.32
CA PRO A 294 37.92 -16.15 21.99
C PRO A 294 39.20 -16.98 21.76
N SER A 295 40.19 -16.36 21.12
CA SER A 295 41.57 -16.85 21.03
C SER A 295 42.18 -17.04 22.41
#